data_AF-A0A3B8Q0P6-F1
#
_entry.id   AF-A0A3B8Q0P6-F1
#
_cell.length_a   1.000
_cell.length_b   1.000
_cell.length_c   1.000
_cell.angle_alpha   90.00
_cell.angle_beta   90.00
_cell.angle_gamma   90.00
#
_symmetry.space_group_name_H-M   'P 1'
#
loop_
_entity.id
_entity.type
_entity.pdbx_description
1 polymer ?
#
loop_
_entity_poly.entity_id
_entity_poly.type
_entity_poly.pdbx_seq_one_letter_code
_entity_poly.pdbx_strand_id
1 'polypeptide(L)'
;MLQEEGYRVHCGGRDDGPELAGRFWFTWSVAGMADCEVGPSCADSWEAWAGALDHRLANSRIGVHRFDAASMTLAPFHAATLSPETLDVRSFAARHGLSEEVAASQIERLRAQSIYMNDLYQVNVEAVHAPFGEETGDMFWLSIKRRDRGPVRDWRELQQIKNMIVGDEHEGFEVYPAESRLVDTANQYHLWVFMDPAVRLPVGYRHREVLDSGAAAAVGAWQRGFGVASV
;
A
#
# COMPACT_ATOMS: atom_id res chain seq x y z
N MET A 1 -4.33 -14.52 -9.84
CA MET A 1 -3.27 -14.40 -8.79
C MET A 1 -1.90 -14.77 -9.36
N LEU A 2 -0.79 -14.19 -8.88
CA LEU A 2 0.58 -14.52 -9.36
C LEU A 2 0.89 -16.03 -9.37
N GLN A 3 0.34 -16.79 -8.41
CA GLN A 3 0.54 -18.25 -8.32
C GLN A 3 -0.11 -19.01 -9.47
N GLU A 4 -1.27 -18.57 -9.94
CA GLU A 4 -1.97 -19.15 -11.11
C GLU A 4 -1.22 -18.86 -12.42
N GLU A 5 -0.37 -17.84 -12.39
CA GLU A 5 0.47 -17.42 -13.51
C GLU A 5 1.88 -18.01 -13.46
N GLY A 6 2.11 -18.96 -12.55
CA GLY A 6 3.35 -19.73 -12.45
C GLY A 6 4.39 -19.18 -11.47
N TYR A 7 4.05 -18.15 -10.68
CA TYR A 7 4.97 -17.62 -9.65
C TYR A 7 4.89 -18.41 -8.34
N ARG A 8 6.03 -18.62 -7.69
CA ARG A 8 6.12 -19.22 -6.35
C ARG A 8 7.16 -18.49 -5.53
N VAL A 9 6.88 -18.23 -4.26
CA VAL A 9 7.88 -17.74 -3.30
C VAL A 9 8.39 -18.90 -2.47
N HIS A 10 9.70 -18.96 -2.30
CA HIS A 10 10.42 -19.97 -1.54
C HIS A 10 11.02 -19.34 -0.29
N CYS A 11 11.24 -20.17 0.72
CA CYS A 11 12.01 -19.84 1.91
C CYS A 11 13.15 -20.84 1.99
N GLY A 12 14.39 -20.36 1.95
CA GLY A 12 15.55 -21.23 1.90
C GLY A 12 15.81 -21.91 3.24
N GLY A 13 15.95 -23.22 3.19
CA GLY A 13 16.45 -24.03 4.29
C GLY A 13 17.97 -24.05 4.32
N ARG A 14 18.53 -24.73 5.33
CA ARG A 14 19.98 -24.97 5.40
C ARG A 14 20.50 -25.89 4.30
N ASP A 15 19.62 -26.69 3.72
CA ASP A 15 19.93 -27.66 2.67
C ASP A 15 20.03 -27.00 1.28
N ASP A 16 19.49 -25.79 1.11
CA ASP A 16 19.55 -25.00 -0.13
C ASP A 16 20.85 -24.19 -0.26
N GLY A 17 21.68 -24.18 0.79
CA GLY A 17 22.91 -23.40 0.88
C GLY A 17 22.88 -22.41 2.07
N PRO A 18 24.01 -22.21 2.76
CA PRO A 18 24.06 -21.34 3.94
C PRO A 18 23.68 -19.88 3.64
N GLU A 19 23.88 -19.42 2.41
CA GLU A 19 23.50 -18.09 1.93
C GLU A 19 21.99 -17.90 1.70
N LEU A 20 21.25 -18.98 1.47
CA LEU A 20 19.79 -18.95 1.25
C LEU A 20 19.00 -19.25 2.53
N ALA A 21 19.66 -19.76 3.57
CA ALA A 21 19.01 -20.08 4.84
C ALA A 21 18.31 -18.86 5.47
N GLY A 22 16.98 -18.93 5.57
CA GLY A 22 16.15 -17.84 6.10
C GLY A 22 15.94 -16.67 5.13
N ARG A 23 16.35 -16.81 3.86
CA ARG A 23 16.08 -15.85 2.78
C ARG A 23 14.88 -16.31 1.97
N PHE A 24 14.24 -15.36 1.31
CA PHE A 24 13.11 -15.62 0.42
C PHE A 24 13.48 -15.22 -1.01
N TRP A 25 12.88 -15.86 -2.00
CA TRP A 25 12.98 -15.47 -3.40
C TRP A 25 11.75 -15.97 -4.15
N PHE A 26 11.46 -15.39 -5.31
CA PHE A 26 10.43 -15.92 -6.19
C PHE A 26 11.03 -16.75 -7.33
N THR A 27 10.23 -17.65 -7.87
CA THR A 27 10.49 -18.31 -9.13
C THR A 27 9.29 -18.18 -10.05
N TRP A 28 9.51 -18.10 -11.36
CA TRP A 28 8.45 -18.08 -12.35
C TRP A 28 8.66 -19.16 -13.40
N SER A 29 7.63 -19.98 -13.62
CA SER A 29 7.63 -21.01 -14.67
C SER A 29 6.21 -21.24 -15.19
N VAL A 30 6.08 -21.31 -16.52
CA VAL A 30 4.82 -21.63 -17.20
C VAL A 30 4.98 -22.88 -18.09
N ALA A 31 3.87 -23.51 -18.46
CA ALA A 31 3.90 -24.70 -19.32
C ALA A 31 4.56 -24.37 -20.68
N GLY A 32 5.63 -25.10 -21.02
CA GLY A 32 6.42 -24.88 -22.24
C GLY A 32 7.68 -24.02 -22.04
N MET A 33 7.92 -23.50 -20.83
CA MET A 33 9.17 -22.84 -20.48
C MET A 33 10.27 -23.88 -20.20
N ALA A 34 11.45 -23.69 -20.78
CA ALA A 34 12.55 -24.66 -20.68
C ALA A 34 13.19 -24.69 -19.29
N ASP A 35 13.38 -23.51 -18.70
CA ASP A 35 13.99 -23.33 -17.38
C ASP A 35 13.16 -22.35 -16.54
N CYS A 36 13.20 -22.54 -15.23
CA CYS A 36 12.52 -21.67 -14.28
C CYS A 36 13.33 -20.38 -14.08
N GLU A 37 12.70 -19.21 -14.20
CA GLU A 37 13.35 -17.94 -13.86
C GLU A 37 13.34 -17.73 -12.35
N VAL A 38 14.45 -17.23 -11.81
CA VAL A 38 14.68 -17.08 -10.37
C VAL A 38 14.93 -15.60 -10.04
N GLY A 39 14.11 -15.07 -9.14
CA GLY A 39 14.23 -13.72 -8.61
C GLY A 39 15.36 -13.54 -7.59
N PRO A 40 15.66 -12.30 -7.19
CA PRO A 40 16.68 -12.02 -6.18
C PRO A 40 16.28 -12.57 -4.80
N SER A 41 17.29 -12.84 -3.96
CA SER A 41 17.08 -13.22 -2.57
C SER A 41 16.86 -11.97 -1.68
N CYS A 42 15.86 -12.04 -0.81
CA CYS A 42 15.40 -10.94 0.03
C CYS A 42 15.22 -11.39 1.49
N ALA A 43 14.94 -10.43 2.38
CA ALA A 43 14.93 -10.66 3.82
C ALA A 43 13.63 -11.31 4.31
N ASP A 44 12.52 -11.08 3.62
CA ASP A 44 11.21 -11.63 3.97
C ASP A 44 10.38 -12.01 2.74
N SER A 45 9.27 -12.71 2.99
CA SER A 45 8.37 -13.20 1.94
C SER A 45 7.63 -12.09 1.21
N TRP A 46 7.45 -10.92 1.84
CA TRP A 46 6.79 -9.78 1.23
C TRP A 46 7.66 -9.19 0.13
N GLU A 47 8.94 -8.94 0.41
CA GLU A 47 9.91 -8.47 -0.59
C GLU A 47 10.01 -9.44 -1.79
N ALA A 48 9.90 -10.75 -1.54
CA ALA A 48 9.91 -11.76 -2.60
C ALA A 48 8.66 -11.67 -3.50
N TRP A 49 7.48 -11.50 -2.90
CA TRP A 49 6.23 -11.31 -3.64
C TRP A 49 6.16 -9.97 -4.35
N ALA A 50 6.69 -8.89 -3.75
CA ALA A 50 6.83 -7.60 -4.40
C ALA A 50 7.74 -7.69 -5.63
N GLY A 51 8.90 -8.34 -5.50
CA GLY A 51 9.79 -8.62 -6.63
C GLY A 51 9.17 -9.50 -7.70
N ALA A 52 8.34 -10.49 -7.31
CA ALA A 52 7.59 -11.33 -8.25
C ALA A 52 6.57 -10.51 -9.05
N LEU A 53 5.89 -9.57 -8.38
CA LEU A 53 4.95 -8.67 -9.01
C LEU A 53 5.67 -7.72 -9.98
N ASP A 54 6.77 -7.10 -9.57
CA ASP A 54 7.60 -6.26 -10.43
C ASP A 54 8.08 -7.03 -11.67
N HIS A 55 8.53 -8.26 -11.48
CA HIS A 55 8.94 -9.15 -12.56
C HIS A 55 7.78 -9.48 -13.51
N ARG A 56 6.60 -9.78 -12.96
CA ARG A 56 5.39 -10.01 -13.77
C ARG A 56 5.04 -8.79 -14.58
N LEU A 57 5.03 -7.61 -13.97
CA LEU A 57 4.70 -6.35 -14.65
C LEU A 57 5.68 -6.06 -15.78
N ALA A 58 6.99 -6.23 -15.55
CA ALA A 58 8.02 -6.07 -16.57
C ALA A 58 7.81 -7.01 -17.77
N ASN A 59 7.36 -8.24 -17.54
CA ASN A 59 7.09 -9.23 -18.58
C ASN A 59 5.73 -9.09 -19.28
N SER A 60 4.83 -8.22 -18.80
CA SER A 60 3.43 -8.17 -19.25
C SER A 60 3.12 -7.16 -20.34
N ARG A 61 4.11 -6.46 -20.92
CA ARG A 61 3.90 -5.29 -21.80
C ARG A 61 3.02 -4.18 -21.21
N ILE A 62 2.79 -4.20 -19.89
CA ILE A 62 2.17 -3.09 -19.17
C ILE A 62 3.29 -2.08 -18.96
N GLY A 63 3.19 -0.91 -19.61
CA GLY A 63 4.14 0.16 -19.40
C GLY A 63 4.01 0.66 -17.96
N VAL A 64 4.94 0.25 -17.08
CA VAL A 64 5.05 0.81 -15.74
C VAL A 64 5.57 2.23 -15.90
N HIS A 65 4.74 3.23 -15.66
CA HIS A 65 5.21 4.60 -15.63
C HIS A 65 6.06 4.77 -14.38
N ARG A 66 7.39 4.80 -14.52
CA ARG A 66 8.27 5.14 -13.41
C ARG A 66 7.99 6.58 -12.98
N PHE A 67 7.33 6.76 -11.84
CA PHE A 67 7.13 8.07 -11.25
C PHE A 67 8.48 8.65 -10.80
N ASP A 68 8.78 9.89 -11.22
CA ASP A 68 10.00 10.58 -10.81
C ASP A 68 9.87 11.02 -9.33
N ALA A 69 10.75 10.50 -8.48
CA ALA A 69 10.81 10.84 -7.06
C ALA A 69 10.99 12.35 -6.81
N ALA A 70 11.50 13.11 -7.78
CA ALA A 70 11.61 14.57 -7.71
C ALA A 70 10.26 15.31 -7.57
N SER A 71 9.13 14.63 -7.81
CA SER A 71 7.76 15.15 -7.66
C SER A 71 7.18 14.98 -6.24
N MET A 72 7.89 14.27 -5.36
CA MET A 72 7.43 13.96 -4.01
C MET A 72 7.68 15.12 -3.04
N THR A 73 6.61 15.64 -2.44
CA THR A 73 6.68 16.71 -1.45
C THR A 73 6.74 16.19 0.00
N LEU A 74 6.40 14.92 0.21
CA LEU A 74 6.40 14.29 1.52
C LEU A 74 7.74 13.59 1.79
N ALA A 75 8.19 13.60 3.04
CA ALA A 75 9.33 12.80 3.47
C ALA A 75 9.04 11.30 3.32
N PRO A 76 10.05 10.46 3.06
CA PRO A 76 9.87 9.02 2.92
C PRO A 76 9.31 8.39 4.20
N PHE A 77 8.49 7.36 4.02
CA PHE A 77 7.96 6.56 5.11
C PHE A 77 9.00 5.54 5.60
N HIS A 78 9.01 5.30 6.90
CA HIS A 78 9.72 4.19 7.53
C HIS A 78 8.73 3.32 8.29
N ALA A 79 9.00 2.02 8.35
CA ALA A 79 8.23 1.10 9.17
C ALA A 79 8.43 1.44 10.66
N ALA A 80 7.34 1.48 11.42
CA ALA A 80 7.33 1.74 12.85
C ALA A 80 6.85 0.50 13.61
N THR A 81 7.53 0.18 14.70
CA THR A 81 7.12 -0.89 15.63
C THR A 81 6.38 -0.27 16.80
N LEU A 82 5.22 -0.84 17.16
CA LEU A 82 4.50 -0.43 18.36
C LEU A 82 5.28 -0.86 19.61
N SER A 83 5.40 0.05 20.59
CA SER A 83 6.03 -0.29 21.86
C SER A 83 5.17 -1.31 22.63
N PRO A 84 5.76 -2.18 23.46
CA PRO A 84 5.00 -3.09 24.31
C PRO A 84 3.95 -2.39 25.19
N GLU A 85 4.26 -1.18 25.66
CA GLU A 85 3.33 -0.35 26.46
C GLU A 85 2.12 0.14 25.65
N THR A 86 2.27 0.36 24.35
CA THR A 86 1.15 0.73 23.47
C THR A 86 0.23 -0.45 23.23
N LEU A 87 0.77 -1.67 23.33
CA LEU A 87 0.08 -2.93 23.14
C LEU A 87 -0.41 -3.57 24.46
N ASP A 88 -0.24 -2.87 25.59
CA ASP A 88 -0.78 -3.29 26.88
C ASP A 88 -2.28 -3.01 26.94
N VAL A 89 -3.09 -4.06 27.12
CA VAL A 89 -4.56 -4.00 27.06
C VAL A 89 -5.13 -3.04 28.09
N ARG A 90 -4.60 -3.07 29.32
CA ARG A 90 -5.10 -2.22 30.41
C ARG A 90 -4.78 -0.75 30.17
N SER A 91 -3.54 -0.46 29.79
CA SER A 91 -3.09 0.90 29.46
C SER A 91 -3.84 1.46 28.25
N PHE A 92 -4.08 0.64 27.24
CA PHE A 92 -4.86 1.01 26.06
C PHE A 92 -6.33 1.27 26.40
N ALA A 93 -6.98 0.38 27.16
CA ALA A 93 -8.35 0.53 27.62
C ALA A 93 -8.53 1.83 28.41
N ALA A 94 -7.64 2.10 29.38
CA ALA A 94 -7.69 3.31 30.20
C ALA A 94 -7.48 4.57 29.37
N ARG A 95 -6.56 4.55 28.40
CA ARG A 95 -6.27 5.70 27.52
C ARG A 95 -7.42 6.03 26.59
N HIS A 96 -8.13 5.01 26.09
CA HIS A 96 -9.18 5.15 25.09
C HIS A 96 -10.60 5.08 25.66
N GLY A 97 -10.76 4.89 26.98
CA GLY A 97 -12.07 4.78 27.63
C GLY A 97 -12.86 3.55 27.20
N LEU A 98 -12.17 2.45 26.89
CA LEU A 98 -12.75 1.20 26.39
C LEU A 98 -12.84 0.15 27.49
N SER A 99 -13.69 -0.86 27.30
CA SER A 99 -13.60 -2.09 28.10
C SER A 99 -12.31 -2.85 27.76
N GLU A 100 -11.79 -3.64 28.69
CA GLU A 100 -10.59 -4.47 28.44
C GLU A 100 -10.82 -5.46 27.27
N GLU A 101 -12.04 -5.96 27.11
CA GLU A 101 -12.42 -6.84 25.99
C GLU A 101 -12.30 -6.12 24.64
N VAL A 102 -12.88 -4.93 24.51
CA VAL A 102 -12.79 -4.12 23.28
C VAL A 102 -11.35 -3.68 23.01
N ALA A 103 -10.62 -3.33 24.06
CA ALA A 103 -9.20 -2.98 23.96
C ALA A 103 -8.35 -4.16 23.47
N ALA A 104 -8.60 -5.38 23.97
CA ALA A 104 -7.91 -6.58 23.52
C ALA A 104 -8.17 -6.85 22.04
N SER A 105 -9.42 -6.78 21.58
CA SER A 105 -9.74 -6.94 20.15
C SER A 105 -9.08 -5.87 19.27
N GLN A 106 -9.02 -4.61 19.73
CA GLN A 106 -8.33 -3.56 18.99
C GLN A 106 -6.81 -3.75 18.96
N ILE A 107 -6.21 -4.23 20.06
CA ILE A 107 -4.78 -4.53 20.11
C ILE A 107 -4.42 -5.68 19.19
N GLU A 108 -5.21 -6.76 19.13
CA GLU A 108 -4.95 -7.86 18.20
C GLU A 108 -4.98 -7.40 16.75
N ARG A 109 -5.93 -6.53 16.39
CA ARG A 109 -5.94 -5.88 15.07
C ARG A 109 -4.71 -5.01 14.84
N LEU A 110 -4.31 -4.21 15.82
CA LEU A 110 -3.10 -3.38 15.74
C LEU A 110 -1.83 -4.21 15.58
N ARG A 111 -1.75 -5.41 16.18
CA ARG A 111 -0.62 -6.35 16.01
C ARG A 111 -0.55 -6.92 14.60
N ALA A 112 -1.69 -7.10 13.94
CA ALA A 112 -1.77 -7.60 12.57
C ALA A 112 -1.52 -6.50 11.52
N GLN A 113 -1.48 -5.23 11.93
CA GLN A 113 -1.26 -4.09 11.03
C GLN A 113 0.21 -3.74 10.90
N SER A 114 0.62 -3.39 9.68
CA SER A 114 1.90 -2.71 9.46
C SER A 114 1.73 -1.21 9.68
N ILE A 115 2.67 -0.56 10.37
CA ILE A 115 2.60 0.89 10.59
C ILE A 115 3.76 1.56 9.88
N TYR A 116 3.44 2.58 9.09
CA TYR A 116 4.41 3.42 8.40
C TYR A 116 4.30 4.85 8.92
N MET A 117 5.44 5.51 9.15
CA MET A 117 5.49 6.88 9.62
C MET A 117 6.45 7.73 8.81
N ASN A 118 6.16 9.02 8.69
CA ASN A 118 7.15 10.03 8.34
C ASN A 118 7.05 11.19 9.36
N ASP A 119 7.62 12.34 9.04
CA ASP A 119 7.59 13.53 9.90
C ASP A 119 6.16 14.02 10.20
N LEU A 120 5.25 13.90 9.24
CA LEU A 120 3.89 14.44 9.33
C LEU A 120 2.78 13.39 9.47
N TYR A 121 2.96 12.20 8.94
CA TYR A 121 1.94 11.17 8.78
C TYR A 121 2.25 9.89 9.54
N GLN A 122 1.19 9.23 9.98
CA GLN A 122 1.17 7.83 10.37
C GLN A 122 0.11 7.12 9.52
N VAL A 123 0.47 5.96 8.98
CA VAL A 123 -0.39 5.10 8.18
C VAL A 123 -0.38 3.71 8.76
N ASN A 124 -1.55 3.21 9.15
CA ASN A 124 -1.73 1.81 9.49
C ASN A 124 -2.25 1.07 8.25
N VAL A 125 -1.66 -0.07 7.93
CA VAL A 125 -1.97 -0.89 6.76
C VAL A 125 -2.49 -2.24 7.23
N GLU A 126 -3.70 -2.59 6.78
CA GLU A 126 -4.34 -3.89 7.02
C GLU A 126 -4.58 -4.57 5.67
N ALA A 127 -4.25 -5.86 5.56
CA ALA A 127 -4.63 -6.68 4.42
C ALA A 127 -6.09 -7.16 4.61
N VAL A 128 -6.93 -6.90 3.62
CA VAL A 128 -8.33 -7.32 3.59
C VAL A 128 -8.50 -8.32 2.46
N HIS A 129 -8.85 -9.55 2.84
CA HIS A 129 -8.92 -10.66 1.90
C HIS A 129 -10.19 -10.58 1.03
N ALA A 130 -10.00 -10.57 -0.29
CA ALA A 130 -11.03 -10.64 -1.33
C ALA A 130 -12.39 -9.95 -1.02
N PRO A 131 -12.43 -8.65 -0.62
CA PRO A 131 -13.68 -8.01 -0.18
C PRO A 131 -14.73 -7.85 -1.31
N PHE A 132 -14.29 -7.96 -2.57
CA PHE A 132 -15.14 -7.94 -3.76
C PHE A 132 -15.22 -9.30 -4.47
N GLY A 133 -14.76 -10.37 -3.82
CA GLY A 133 -14.67 -11.72 -4.36
C GLY A 133 -13.29 -12.06 -4.92
N GLU A 134 -13.02 -13.36 -5.04
CA GLU A 134 -11.70 -13.93 -5.41
C GLU A 134 -11.15 -13.38 -6.73
N GLU A 135 -12.03 -13.11 -7.71
CA GLU A 135 -11.62 -12.60 -9.03
C GLU A 135 -11.02 -11.18 -8.96
N THR A 136 -11.47 -10.36 -8.01
CA THR A 136 -10.93 -9.00 -7.79
C THR A 136 -9.72 -9.02 -6.86
N GLY A 137 -9.59 -10.06 -6.03
CA GLY A 137 -8.46 -10.25 -5.15
C GLY A 137 -8.43 -9.33 -3.92
N ASP A 138 -7.31 -9.38 -3.23
CA ASP A 138 -7.10 -8.73 -1.94
C ASP A 138 -6.91 -7.21 -2.05
N MET A 139 -7.10 -6.53 -0.92
CA MET A 139 -6.93 -5.09 -0.81
C MET A 139 -6.08 -4.70 0.39
N PHE A 140 -5.31 -3.61 0.25
CA PHE A 140 -4.78 -2.89 1.40
C PHE A 140 -5.78 -1.83 1.86
N TRP A 141 -6.10 -1.86 3.14
CA TRP A 141 -6.78 -0.77 3.82
C TRP A 141 -5.74 0.12 4.51
N LEU A 142 -5.61 1.35 4.02
CA LEU A 142 -4.73 2.38 4.56
C LEU A 142 -5.54 3.30 5.44
N SER A 143 -5.19 3.32 6.73
CA SER A 143 -5.78 4.20 7.74
C SER A 143 -4.79 5.31 8.07
N ILE A 144 -5.04 6.51 7.56
CA ILE A 144 -4.09 7.62 7.46
C ILE A 144 -4.48 8.71 8.44
N LYS A 145 -3.52 9.18 9.24
CA LYS A 145 -3.69 10.35 10.11
C LYS A 145 -2.45 11.22 10.11
N ARG A 146 -2.64 12.53 10.29
CA ARG A 146 -1.54 13.43 10.61
C ARG A 146 -1.13 13.26 12.07
N ARG A 147 0.17 13.30 12.33
CA ARG A 147 0.76 13.20 13.66
C ARG A 147 0.45 14.43 14.52
N ASP A 148 0.23 15.58 13.88
CA ASP A 148 -0.23 16.82 14.52
C ASP A 148 -1.75 16.87 14.76
N ARG A 149 -2.48 15.80 14.39
CA ARG A 149 -3.95 15.67 14.50
C ARG A 149 -4.75 16.66 13.65
N GLY A 150 -4.13 17.39 12.75
CA GLY A 150 -4.83 18.22 11.79
C GLY A 150 -5.56 17.39 10.72
N PRO A 151 -6.48 18.02 9.95
CA PRO A 151 -7.12 17.38 8.80
C PRO A 151 -6.14 17.25 7.62
N VAL A 152 -6.38 16.27 6.76
CA VAL A 152 -5.74 16.20 5.43
C VAL A 152 -6.58 17.02 4.48
N ARG A 153 -5.97 18.01 3.81
CA ARG A 153 -6.68 18.98 2.97
C ARG A 153 -6.49 18.79 1.48
N ASP A 154 -5.46 18.04 1.07
CA ASP A 154 -5.10 17.83 -0.32
C ASP A 154 -5.05 16.34 -0.64
N TRP A 155 -5.95 15.88 -1.51
CA TRP A 155 -6.00 14.48 -1.94
C TRP A 155 -4.68 14.02 -2.58
N ARG A 156 -3.89 14.94 -3.14
CA ARG A 156 -2.58 14.63 -3.72
C ARG A 156 -1.60 14.08 -2.68
N GLU A 157 -1.75 14.45 -1.40
CA GLU A 157 -0.96 13.85 -0.32
C GLU A 157 -1.38 12.39 -0.10
N LEU A 158 -2.67 12.07 -0.13
CA LEU A 158 -3.16 10.68 -0.04
C LEU A 158 -2.67 9.85 -1.24
N GLN A 159 -2.69 10.41 -2.44
CA GLN A 159 -2.11 9.78 -3.63
C GLN A 159 -0.61 9.51 -3.46
N GLN A 160 0.16 10.48 -2.97
CA GLN A 160 1.60 10.31 -2.71
C GLN A 160 1.86 9.24 -1.64
N ILE A 161 1.10 9.24 -0.55
CA ILE A 161 1.17 8.23 0.51
C ILE A 161 0.93 6.84 -0.05
N LYS A 162 -0.14 6.66 -0.83
CA LYS A 162 -0.45 5.40 -1.51
C LYS A 162 0.69 4.96 -2.43
N ASN A 163 1.22 5.88 -3.23
CA ASN A 163 2.34 5.59 -4.13
C ASN A 163 3.60 5.15 -3.36
N MET A 164 3.91 5.78 -2.22
CA MET A 164 5.09 5.45 -1.41
C MET A 164 4.97 4.11 -0.67
N ILE A 165 3.77 3.74 -0.24
CA ILE A 165 3.54 2.57 0.61
C ILE A 165 3.16 1.33 -0.23
N VAL A 166 2.34 1.50 -1.26
CA VAL A 166 1.80 0.39 -2.06
C VAL A 166 2.39 0.37 -3.46
N GLY A 167 2.43 1.52 -4.13
CA GLY A 167 2.93 1.65 -5.50
C GLY A 167 2.10 2.65 -6.32
N ASP A 168 2.71 3.24 -7.34
CA ASP A 168 2.08 4.25 -8.20
C ASP A 168 0.99 3.68 -9.10
N GLU A 169 1.18 2.47 -9.63
CA GLU A 169 0.24 1.79 -10.53
C GLU A 169 -0.94 1.10 -9.84
N HIS A 170 -0.97 1.07 -8.50
CA HIS A 170 -2.10 0.51 -7.76
C HIS A 170 -3.25 1.51 -7.70
N GLU A 171 -4.44 1.10 -8.10
CA GLU A 171 -5.63 1.95 -7.96
C GLU A 171 -6.19 1.86 -6.55
N GLY A 172 -6.57 3.01 -6.00
CA GLY A 172 -7.23 3.09 -4.71
C GLY A 172 -8.36 4.11 -4.70
N PHE A 173 -9.27 3.96 -3.74
CA PHE A 173 -10.45 4.80 -3.62
C PHE A 173 -10.79 5.12 -2.16
N GLU A 174 -11.41 6.28 -1.97
CA GLU A 174 -12.03 6.66 -0.71
C GLU A 174 -13.55 6.46 -0.82
N VAL A 175 -14.17 6.01 0.26
CA VAL A 175 -15.62 5.86 0.35
C VAL A 175 -16.18 7.02 1.14
N TYR A 176 -17.09 7.77 0.53
CA TYR A 176 -17.97 8.72 1.22
C TYR A 176 -19.20 7.93 1.67
N PRO A 177 -19.30 7.59 2.97
CA PRO A 177 -20.31 6.65 3.44
C PRO A 177 -21.72 7.22 3.34
N ALA A 178 -22.71 6.34 3.25
CA ALA A 178 -24.09 6.71 3.57
C ALA A 178 -24.15 7.19 5.03
N GLU A 179 -24.98 8.20 5.33
CA GLU A 179 -25.10 8.82 6.66
C GLU A 179 -25.30 7.81 7.80
N SER A 180 -26.07 6.75 7.56
CA SER A 180 -26.34 5.69 8.56
C SER A 180 -25.11 4.88 8.99
N ARG A 181 -23.99 4.99 8.25
CA ARG A 181 -22.71 4.32 8.53
C ARG A 181 -21.53 5.31 8.57
N LEU A 182 -21.80 6.61 8.70
CA LEU A 182 -20.77 7.63 8.86
C LEU A 182 -20.08 7.43 10.21
N VAL A 183 -18.75 7.43 10.19
CA VAL A 183 -17.91 7.41 11.39
C VAL A 183 -16.95 8.59 11.30
N ASP A 184 -17.21 9.63 12.09
CA ASP A 184 -16.36 10.83 12.19
C ASP A 184 -15.99 11.06 13.66
N THR A 185 -14.97 10.34 14.12
CA THR A 185 -14.48 10.39 15.50
C THR A 185 -13.08 10.97 15.62
N ALA A 186 -12.39 11.13 14.48
CA ALA A 186 -11.03 11.65 14.40
C ALA A 186 -10.74 12.15 12.98
N ASN A 187 -9.71 13.00 12.84
CA ASN A 187 -9.13 13.38 11.54
C ASN A 187 -8.35 12.20 10.93
N GLN A 188 -9.06 11.14 10.58
CA GLN A 188 -8.55 9.89 10.04
C GLN A 188 -9.21 9.59 8.71
N TYR A 189 -8.40 9.24 7.73
CA TYR A 189 -8.80 9.06 6.33
C TYR A 189 -8.52 7.62 5.92
N HIS A 190 -9.40 7.05 5.10
CA HIS A 190 -9.41 5.64 4.79
C HIS A 190 -9.33 5.41 3.28
N LEU A 191 -8.19 4.92 2.82
CA LEU A 191 -7.97 4.58 1.42
C LEU A 191 -7.95 3.06 1.25
N TRP A 192 -8.73 2.56 0.30
CA TRP A 192 -8.77 1.16 -0.08
C TRP A 192 -8.02 0.99 -1.38
N VAL A 193 -7.01 0.13 -1.41
CA VAL A 193 -6.08 0.01 -2.54
C VAL A 193 -6.05 -1.44 -3.00
N PHE A 194 -6.25 -1.69 -4.29
CA PHE A 194 -6.13 -3.04 -4.82
C PHE A 194 -4.69 -3.52 -4.72
N MET A 195 -4.49 -4.77 -4.26
CA MET A 195 -3.17 -5.37 -4.25
C MET A 195 -2.69 -5.71 -5.67
N ASP A 196 -3.60 -5.99 -6.59
CA ASP A 196 -3.26 -6.22 -8.00
C ASP A 196 -3.34 -4.91 -8.79
N PRO A 197 -2.22 -4.40 -9.33
CA PRO A 197 -2.19 -3.20 -10.15
C PRO A 197 -2.81 -3.39 -11.54
N ALA A 198 -3.28 -4.59 -11.92
CA ALA A 198 -4.10 -4.78 -13.12
C ALA A 198 -5.60 -4.52 -12.85
N VAL A 199 -6.03 -4.58 -11.59
CA VAL A 199 -7.43 -4.33 -11.22
C VAL A 199 -7.72 -2.83 -11.30
N ARG A 200 -8.80 -2.48 -12.00
CA ARG A 200 -9.30 -1.12 -12.09
C ARG A 200 -10.77 -1.03 -11.73
N LEU A 201 -11.16 0.04 -11.04
CA LEU A 201 -12.55 0.39 -10.88
C LEU A 201 -13.18 0.62 -12.26
N PRO A 202 -14.42 0.16 -12.49
CA PRO A 202 -15.13 0.39 -13.74
C PRO A 202 -15.65 1.84 -13.88
N VAL A 203 -15.08 2.79 -13.14
CA VAL A 203 -15.46 4.21 -13.07
C VAL A 203 -14.20 5.08 -13.04
N GLY A 204 -14.35 6.38 -13.34
CA GLY A 204 -13.24 7.32 -13.38
C GLY A 204 -12.60 7.47 -14.77
N TYR A 205 -11.46 8.17 -14.83
CA TYR A 205 -10.74 8.41 -16.08
C TYR A 205 -9.80 7.26 -16.41
N ARG A 206 -9.78 6.83 -17.67
CA ARG A 206 -8.94 5.70 -18.16
C ARG A 206 -7.56 6.11 -18.64
N HIS A 207 -7.35 7.41 -18.80
CA HIS A 207 -6.10 7.98 -19.30
C HIS A 207 -5.65 9.09 -18.36
N ARG A 208 -4.34 9.19 -18.16
CA ARG A 208 -3.72 10.26 -17.38
C ARG A 208 -3.74 11.55 -18.20
N GLU A 209 -4.38 12.58 -17.67
CA GLU A 209 -4.33 13.94 -18.20
C GLU A 209 -3.98 14.89 -17.05
N VAL A 210 -2.81 15.54 -17.14
CA VAL A 210 -2.31 16.44 -16.10
C VAL A 210 -1.83 17.72 -16.76
N LEU A 211 -2.52 18.82 -16.46
CA LEU A 211 -2.09 20.15 -16.86
C LEU A 211 -1.00 20.66 -15.91
N ASP A 212 -0.03 21.40 -16.45
CA ASP A 212 0.89 22.15 -15.61
C ASP A 212 0.15 23.28 -14.86
N SER A 213 0.78 23.83 -13.82
CA SER A 213 0.16 24.87 -12.99
C SER A 213 -0.07 26.19 -13.73
N GLY A 214 0.72 26.49 -14.76
CA GLY A 214 0.56 27.70 -15.59
C GLY A 214 -0.63 27.59 -16.54
N ALA A 215 -0.78 26.44 -17.21
CA ALA A 215 -1.89 26.12 -18.10
C ALA A 215 -3.23 26.10 -17.35
N ALA A 216 -3.26 25.57 -16.13
CA ALA A 216 -4.47 25.61 -15.31
C ALA A 216 -4.78 27.00 -14.74
N ALA A 217 -3.77 27.77 -14.35
CA ALA A 217 -3.99 29.17 -13.94
C ALA A 217 -4.58 30.01 -15.09
N ALA A 218 -4.19 29.73 -16.34
CA ALA A 218 -4.72 30.40 -17.52
C ALA A 218 -6.23 30.18 -17.73
N VAL A 219 -6.80 29.09 -17.20
CA VAL A 219 -8.25 28.84 -17.20
C VAL A 219 -8.93 29.17 -15.87
N GLY A 220 -8.22 29.86 -14.97
CA GLY A 220 -8.74 30.31 -13.67
C GLY A 220 -8.72 29.23 -12.57
N ALA A 221 -8.14 28.05 -12.83
CA ALA A 221 -8.02 27.00 -11.84
C ALA A 221 -6.75 27.18 -11.01
N TRP A 222 -6.90 27.23 -9.68
CA TRP A 222 -5.77 27.19 -8.76
C TRP A 222 -5.42 25.74 -8.44
N GLN A 223 -4.38 25.22 -9.09
CA GLN A 223 -3.81 23.92 -8.77
C GLN A 223 -2.30 24.02 -8.55
N ARG A 224 -1.80 23.30 -7.55
CA ARG A 224 -0.36 23.05 -7.44
C ARG A 224 0.08 22.13 -8.58
N GLY A 225 1.28 22.34 -9.10
CA GLY A 225 1.86 21.43 -10.10
C GLY A 225 1.96 20.02 -9.51
N PHE A 226 1.61 19.01 -10.31
CA PHE A 226 2.20 17.69 -10.10
C PHE A 226 3.64 17.82 -10.56
N GLY A 227 4.62 17.54 -9.68
CA GLY A 227 6.03 17.68 -10.04
C GLY A 227 6.36 16.96 -11.35
N VAL A 228 7.28 17.56 -12.09
CA VAL A 228 7.48 17.37 -13.53
C VAL A 228 7.63 15.89 -13.86
N ALA A 229 6.71 15.33 -14.65
CA ALA A 229 6.97 14.08 -15.35
C ALA A 229 7.87 14.42 -16.54
N SER A 230 9.14 14.02 -16.48
CA SER A 230 10.02 14.11 -17.64
C SER A 230 9.46 13.21 -18.74
N VAL A 231 9.31 13.78 -19.94
CA VAL A 231 8.81 13.13 -21.16
C VAL A 231 9.72 11.98 -21.58
#